data_AF-A0A2E3ZAZ5-F1
#
_entry.id   AF-A0A2E3ZAZ5-F1
#
_cell.length_a   1.000
_cell.length_b   1.000
_cell.length_c   1.000
_cell.angle_alpha   90.00
_cell.angle_beta   90.00
_cell.angle_gamma   90.00
#
_symmetry.space_group_name_H-M   'P 1'
#
loop_
_entity.id
_entity.type
_entity.pdbx_description
1 polymer ?
#
loop_
_entity_poly.entity_id
_entity_poly.type
_entity_poly.pdbx_seq_one_letter_code
_entity_poly.pdbx_strand_id
1 'polypeptide(L)'
;MEARNIRVVATALCAWALFSLIGPAVQGAGYRTANFTVDAPTPELAKEIGNMAEHWRRELAQEWLGKQLPNWSKPCPIKALVGPRMGAGGETSFVFDHGEVFGWRMQIQGSRERILDSVLPHEVTHTLFASHFRQPLPRWADEGACTTVEHVSEVSKQEKMLIHFLQTRKGIPFSSLFAMKEYPRDVLPLYAQGHSVAKFLIAQYGKSQFIKFLEDGLRDENWPRAVQQNFGYKNLHTMQDSWMNWIRAGRPPLQLAANVQSENIRTVSLEVPAGTIVRGQNPGTRSTPPPRQAQNWPAGNGTPQQETRTSVYDTRSKNTMLR
;
A
#
# COMPACT_ATOMS: atom_id res chain seq x y z
N MET A 1 74.25 -42.67 -3.82
CA MET A 1 75.09 -42.78 -2.61
C MET A 1 75.49 -41.38 -2.19
N GLU A 2 75.35 -41.12 -0.89
CA GLU A 2 75.32 -39.82 -0.21
C GLU A 2 76.52 -38.89 -0.46
N ALA A 3 76.32 -37.57 -0.32
CA ALA A 3 76.92 -36.80 0.79
C ALA A 3 76.61 -35.28 0.75
N ARG A 4 76.00 -34.81 1.85
CA ARG A 4 76.40 -33.67 2.70
C ARG A 4 76.32 -32.19 2.26
N ASN A 5 75.59 -31.47 3.12
CA ASN A 5 75.95 -30.24 3.85
C ASN A 5 75.60 -28.88 3.21
N ILE A 6 74.54 -28.18 3.68
CA ILE A 6 74.40 -27.30 4.88
C ILE A 6 75.04 -25.90 4.68
N ARG A 7 74.22 -24.85 4.89
CA ARG A 7 74.42 -23.51 5.54
C ARG A 7 73.91 -22.35 4.66
N VAL A 8 73.18 -21.31 5.10
CA VAL A 8 72.79 -20.81 6.45
C VAL A 8 71.84 -19.58 6.29
N VAL A 9 70.86 -19.44 7.21
CA VAL A 9 70.27 -18.19 7.80
C VAL A 9 69.38 -17.29 6.91
N ALA A 10 68.21 -16.75 7.31
CA ALA A 10 67.78 -16.28 8.62
C ALA A 10 66.26 -16.44 8.90
N THR A 11 65.97 -16.69 10.17
CA THR A 11 64.67 -16.53 10.85
C THR A 11 64.24 -15.06 10.97
N ALA A 12 62.97 -14.77 10.72
CA ALA A 12 62.22 -13.74 11.46
C ALA A 12 60.72 -14.04 11.39
N LEU A 13 60.21 -14.61 12.49
CA LEU A 13 58.80 -14.62 12.88
C LEU A 13 58.35 -13.18 13.13
N CYS A 14 57.30 -12.73 12.45
CA CYS A 14 56.44 -11.64 12.92
C CYS A 14 55.00 -11.95 12.53
N ALA A 15 54.32 -12.65 13.43
CA ALA A 15 52.87 -12.70 13.48
C ALA A 15 52.35 -11.31 13.87
N TRP A 16 51.68 -10.62 12.96
CA TRP A 16 50.78 -9.52 13.31
C TRP A 16 49.37 -9.90 12.90
N ALA A 17 48.59 -10.21 13.92
CA ALA A 17 47.19 -10.56 13.84
C ALA A 17 46.42 -9.46 13.10
N LEU A 18 45.78 -9.84 11.99
CA LEU A 18 44.69 -9.05 11.42
C LEU A 18 43.55 -9.06 12.43
N PHE A 19 43.42 -7.98 13.20
CA PHE A 19 42.16 -7.60 13.81
C PHE A 19 41.19 -7.27 12.67
N SER A 20 40.49 -8.28 12.17
CA SER A 20 39.27 -8.06 11.39
C SER A 20 38.26 -7.41 12.33
N LEU A 21 38.13 -6.09 12.22
CA LEU A 21 36.96 -5.34 12.69
C LEU A 21 35.74 -5.86 11.93
N ILE A 22 35.17 -6.97 12.40
CA ILE A 22 33.81 -7.37 12.11
C ILE A 22 32.96 -6.34 12.85
N GLY A 23 32.59 -5.26 12.16
CA GLY A 23 31.54 -4.37 12.67
C GLY A 23 30.29 -5.21 12.94
N PRO A 24 29.55 -4.95 14.03
CA PRO A 24 28.35 -5.72 14.30
C PRO A 24 27.43 -5.61 13.10
N ALA A 25 27.07 -6.76 12.52
CA ALA A 25 25.89 -6.82 11.69
C ALA A 25 24.77 -6.25 12.56
N VAL A 26 24.21 -5.10 12.16
CA VAL A 26 23.03 -4.56 12.81
C VAL A 26 21.90 -5.55 12.50
N GLN A 27 21.80 -6.60 13.31
CA GLN A 27 20.62 -7.43 13.38
C GLN A 27 19.53 -6.48 13.87
N GLY A 28 18.61 -6.13 12.97
CA GLY A 28 17.42 -5.40 13.38
C GLY A 28 16.70 -6.17 14.48
N ALA A 29 16.20 -5.45 15.46
CA ALA A 29 15.58 -6.05 16.62
C ALA A 29 14.16 -6.50 16.27
N GLY A 30 13.86 -7.76 16.56
CA GLY A 30 12.55 -8.37 16.34
C GLY A 30 11.58 -8.12 17.48
N TYR A 31 10.33 -7.77 17.18
CA TYR A 31 9.22 -7.82 18.13
C TYR A 31 7.99 -8.48 17.51
N ARG A 32 7.21 -9.21 18.30
CA ARG A 32 6.03 -9.95 17.82
C ARG A 32 4.79 -9.60 18.63
N THR A 33 3.69 -9.36 17.94
CA THR A 33 2.34 -9.22 18.47
C THR A 33 1.43 -10.32 17.90
N ALA A 34 0.11 -10.19 18.11
CA ALA A 34 -0.86 -11.14 17.57
C ALA A 34 -0.93 -11.08 16.03
N ASN A 35 -0.91 -9.86 15.46
CA ASN A 35 -1.12 -9.60 14.05
C ASN A 35 0.13 -9.10 13.32
N PHE A 36 1.23 -8.78 14.02
CA PHE A 36 2.44 -8.24 13.39
C PHE A 36 3.74 -8.88 13.92
N THR A 37 4.75 -8.95 13.05
CA THR A 37 6.15 -9.18 13.43
C THR A 37 6.98 -8.03 12.89
N VAL A 38 7.74 -7.35 13.73
CA VAL A 38 8.42 -6.10 13.39
C VAL A 38 9.93 -6.29 13.42
N ASP A 39 10.59 -5.88 12.34
CA ASP A 39 12.04 -5.69 12.24
C ASP A 39 12.32 -4.17 12.19
N ALA A 40 13.03 -3.65 13.19
CA ALA A 40 13.34 -2.22 13.32
C ALA A 40 14.75 -1.97 13.89
N PRO A 41 15.28 -0.73 13.82
CA PRO A 41 16.64 -0.43 14.27
C PRO A 41 16.96 -0.74 15.75
N THR A 42 15.97 -0.69 16.65
CA THR A 42 16.15 -1.04 18.07
C THR A 42 14.97 -1.84 18.62
N PRO A 43 15.15 -2.64 19.69
CA PRO A 43 14.07 -3.42 20.29
C PRO A 43 12.90 -2.57 20.80
N GLU A 44 13.20 -1.41 21.37
CA GLU A 44 12.21 -0.47 21.90
C GLU A 44 11.33 0.06 20.77
N LEU A 45 11.95 0.39 19.64
CA LEU A 45 11.25 0.87 18.45
C LEU A 45 10.44 -0.24 17.78
N ALA A 46 10.97 -1.47 17.71
CA ALA A 46 10.22 -2.63 17.22
C ALA A 46 8.97 -2.88 18.05
N LYS A 47 9.11 -2.80 19.39
CA LYS A 47 8.00 -2.91 20.34
C LYS A 47 6.96 -1.81 20.16
N GLU A 48 7.43 -0.57 20.03
CA GLU A 48 6.56 0.58 19.84
C GLU A 48 5.76 0.49 18.54
N ILE A 49 6.42 0.20 17.42
CA ILE A 49 5.77 0.05 16.11
C ILE A 49 4.77 -1.11 16.14
N GLY A 50 5.12 -2.25 16.74
CA GLY A 50 4.22 -3.40 16.84
C GLY A 50 2.97 -3.08 17.65
N ASN A 51 3.13 -2.46 18.83
CA ASN A 51 2.00 -2.07 19.66
C ASN A 51 1.13 -1.00 19.01
N MET A 52 1.75 -0.05 18.30
CA MET A 52 1.03 0.99 17.56
C MET A 52 0.26 0.43 16.36
N ALA A 53 0.82 -0.56 15.65
CA ALA A 53 0.12 -1.26 14.57
C ALA A 53 -1.13 -2.00 15.08
N GLU A 54 -1.05 -2.66 16.24
CA GLU A 54 -2.23 -3.29 16.89
C GLU A 54 -3.26 -2.25 17.34
N HIS A 55 -2.80 -1.11 17.89
CA HIS A 55 -3.68 0.00 18.25
C HIS A 55 -4.44 0.50 17.01
N TRP A 56 -3.75 0.88 15.94
CA TRP A 56 -4.40 1.35 14.72
C TRP A 56 -5.30 0.29 14.08
N ARG A 57 -4.90 -0.99 14.10
CA ARG A 57 -5.75 -2.08 13.59
C ARG A 57 -7.08 -2.11 14.32
N ARG A 58 -7.08 -1.97 15.64
CA ARG A 58 -8.30 -1.96 16.46
C ARG A 58 -9.14 -0.71 16.22
N GLU A 59 -8.55 0.47 16.38
CA GLU A 59 -9.28 1.74 16.30
C GLU A 59 -9.86 1.93 14.89
N LEU A 60 -9.06 1.72 13.85
CA LEU A 60 -9.51 1.90 12.48
C LEU A 60 -10.51 0.82 12.03
N ALA A 61 -10.42 -0.41 12.54
CA ALA A 61 -11.46 -1.40 12.29
C ALA A 61 -12.80 -0.97 12.90
N GLN A 62 -12.78 -0.42 14.12
CA GLN A 62 -13.98 0.12 14.75
C GLN A 62 -14.55 1.31 13.95
N GLU A 63 -13.70 2.25 13.53
CA GLU A 63 -14.13 3.44 12.79
C GLU A 63 -14.67 3.14 11.38
N TRP A 64 -14.00 2.25 10.64
CA TRP A 64 -14.39 1.93 9.26
C TRP A 64 -15.50 0.88 9.20
N LEU A 65 -15.41 -0.18 10.02
CA LEU A 65 -16.23 -1.38 9.89
C LEU A 65 -17.23 -1.54 11.04
N GLY A 66 -17.17 -0.69 12.07
CA GLY A 66 -18.03 -0.79 13.25
C GLY A 66 -17.71 -1.97 14.18
N LYS A 67 -16.65 -2.73 13.89
CA LYS A 67 -16.25 -3.94 14.63
C LYS A 67 -14.76 -4.19 14.52
N GLN A 68 -14.20 -4.86 15.52
CA GLN A 68 -12.85 -5.40 15.43
C GLN A 68 -12.80 -6.61 14.48
N LEU A 69 -11.69 -6.77 13.79
CA LEU A 69 -11.42 -7.94 12.96
C LEU A 69 -10.77 -9.05 13.80
N PRO A 70 -11.01 -10.33 13.45
CA PRO A 70 -10.27 -11.43 14.08
C PRO A 70 -8.76 -11.30 13.79
N ASN A 71 -7.98 -12.00 14.61
CA ASN A 71 -6.55 -12.12 14.37
C ASN A 71 -6.28 -12.88 13.07
N TRP A 72 -5.26 -12.46 12.33
CA TRP A 72 -4.81 -13.23 11.18
C TRP A 72 -4.15 -14.55 11.61
N SER A 73 -4.28 -15.58 10.76
CA SER A 73 -3.61 -16.87 10.98
C SER A 73 -2.08 -16.76 10.95
N LYS A 74 -1.55 -15.81 10.18
CA LYS A 74 -0.14 -15.45 10.13
C LYS A 74 0.02 -13.93 10.31
N PRO A 75 0.86 -13.48 11.26
CA PRO A 75 1.17 -12.07 11.42
C PRO A 75 1.74 -11.43 10.15
N CYS A 76 1.45 -10.15 9.92
CA CYS A 76 2.06 -9.33 8.90
C CYS A 76 3.50 -8.94 9.30
N PRO A 77 4.53 -9.31 8.52
CA PRO A 77 5.89 -8.82 8.72
C PRO A 77 5.99 -7.33 8.33
N ILE A 78 6.42 -6.51 9.29
CA ILE A 78 6.76 -5.10 9.13
C ILE A 78 8.28 -4.97 9.12
N LYS A 79 8.82 -4.36 8.07
CA LYS A 79 10.22 -3.88 8.05
C LYS A 79 10.23 -2.37 8.14
N ALA A 80 10.85 -1.82 9.18
CA ALA A 80 10.86 -0.39 9.47
C ALA A 80 12.25 0.24 9.24
N LEU A 81 12.31 1.24 8.35
CA LEU A 81 13.49 2.08 8.15
C LEU A 81 13.23 3.45 8.80
N VAL A 82 13.87 3.70 9.94
CA VAL A 82 13.57 4.89 10.75
C VAL A 82 14.73 5.88 10.73
N GLY A 83 14.44 7.14 10.39
CA GLY A 83 15.43 8.20 10.40
C GLY A 83 14.80 9.60 10.46
N PRO A 84 15.38 10.55 11.21
CA PRO A 84 14.74 11.83 11.54
C PRO A 84 14.45 12.73 10.32
N ARG A 85 15.16 12.54 9.20
CA ARG A 85 14.99 13.31 7.95
C ARG A 85 14.48 12.44 6.79
N MET A 86 14.03 11.23 7.08
CA MET A 86 13.54 10.32 6.06
C MET A 86 12.11 10.71 5.68
N GLY A 87 11.83 10.75 4.37
CA GLY A 87 10.47 10.96 3.87
C GLY A 87 9.55 9.85 4.34
N ALA A 88 8.37 10.23 4.84
CA ALA A 88 7.33 9.31 5.27
C ALA A 88 6.79 8.53 4.06
N GLY A 89 6.65 7.22 4.20
CA GLY A 89 6.01 6.39 3.19
C GLY A 89 6.05 4.92 3.57
N GLY A 90 5.20 4.14 2.91
CA GLY A 90 5.14 2.71 3.10
C GLY A 90 4.67 1.99 1.83
N GLU A 91 4.76 0.67 1.91
CA GLU A 91 4.18 -0.25 0.95
C GLU A 91 3.67 -1.48 1.68
N THR A 92 2.40 -1.80 1.44
CA THR A 92 1.77 -3.03 1.90
C THR A 92 1.39 -3.89 0.71
N SER A 93 1.80 -5.15 0.73
CA SER A 93 1.48 -6.14 -0.29
C SER A 93 0.83 -7.38 0.28
N PHE A 94 -0.09 -7.96 -0.48
CA PHE A 94 -0.82 -9.18 -0.15
C PHE A 94 -1.39 -9.80 -1.43
N VAL A 95 -1.89 -11.03 -1.29
CA VAL A 95 -2.51 -11.78 -2.38
C VAL A 95 -3.93 -12.15 -1.98
N PHE A 96 -4.84 -12.06 -2.94
CA PHE A 96 -6.18 -12.65 -2.85
C PHE A 96 -6.22 -13.97 -3.60
N ASP A 97 -6.79 -14.99 -2.97
CA ASP A 97 -7.07 -16.26 -3.62
C ASP A 97 -8.31 -16.89 -2.97
N HIS A 98 -9.29 -17.30 -3.78
CA HIS A 98 -10.55 -17.91 -3.31
C HIS A 98 -11.28 -17.12 -2.20
N GLY A 99 -11.27 -15.78 -2.24
CA GLY A 99 -11.89 -14.92 -1.21
C GLY A 99 -11.10 -14.84 0.10
N GLU A 100 -9.92 -15.45 0.16
CA GLU A 100 -8.98 -15.33 1.27
C GLU A 100 -7.88 -14.33 0.95
N VAL A 101 -7.34 -13.71 2.00
CA VAL A 101 -6.19 -12.81 1.90
C VAL A 101 -5.03 -13.32 2.75
N PHE A 102 -3.85 -13.38 2.15
CA PHE A 102 -2.63 -13.84 2.81
C PHE A 102 -1.39 -13.25 2.16
N GLY A 103 -0.21 -13.70 2.61
CA GLY A 103 1.06 -13.23 2.07
C GLY A 103 1.38 -11.79 2.44
N TRP A 104 0.84 -11.32 3.57
CA TRP A 104 1.09 -9.98 4.09
C TRP A 104 2.58 -9.66 4.13
N ARG A 105 2.92 -8.44 3.70
CA ARG A 105 4.23 -7.84 3.89
C ARG A 105 4.07 -6.33 3.89
N MET A 106 4.67 -5.70 4.88
CA MET A 106 4.63 -4.25 5.06
C MET A 106 6.05 -3.71 5.18
N GLN A 107 6.35 -2.68 4.42
CA GLN A 107 7.59 -1.92 4.51
C GLN A 107 7.23 -0.48 4.84
N ILE A 108 7.84 0.09 5.88
CA ILE A 108 7.56 1.46 6.31
C ILE A 108 8.86 2.23 6.47
N GLN A 109 8.80 3.51 6.17
CA GLN A 109 9.93 4.42 6.32
C GLN A 109 9.50 5.83 6.77
N GLY A 110 10.39 6.53 7.47
CA GLY A 110 10.15 7.91 7.89
C GLY A 110 10.83 8.26 9.21
N SER A 111 10.52 9.45 9.72
CA SER A 111 10.81 9.77 11.12
C SER A 111 9.97 8.87 12.04
N ARG A 112 10.42 8.71 13.29
CA ARG A 112 9.67 7.93 14.29
C ARG A 112 8.25 8.45 14.42
N GLU A 113 8.09 9.77 14.50
CA GLU A 113 6.78 10.43 14.64
C GLU A 113 5.89 10.09 13.45
N ARG A 114 6.36 10.35 12.22
CA ARG A 114 5.56 10.13 11.00
C ARG A 114 5.24 8.65 10.78
N ILE A 115 6.12 7.74 11.18
CA ILE A 115 5.84 6.30 11.13
C ILE A 115 4.63 5.99 12.01
N LEU A 116 4.62 6.47 13.25
CA LEU A 116 3.63 6.08 14.24
C LEU A 116 2.26 6.67 14.00
N ASP A 117 2.16 7.91 13.51
CA ASP A 117 0.89 8.63 13.41
C ASP A 117 0.44 8.93 11.96
N SER A 118 1.18 8.47 10.95
CA SER A 118 0.84 8.70 9.54
C SER A 118 1.04 7.46 8.68
N VAL A 119 2.23 6.86 8.67
CA VAL A 119 2.51 5.70 7.81
C VAL A 119 1.80 4.45 8.32
N LEU A 120 1.93 4.12 9.61
CA LEU A 120 1.23 2.97 10.19
C LEU A 120 -0.28 3.01 10.01
N PRO A 121 -1.02 4.09 10.35
CA PRO A 121 -2.47 4.10 10.14
C PRO A 121 -2.85 3.94 8.66
N HIS A 122 -2.08 4.52 7.73
CA HIS A 122 -2.25 4.32 6.29
C HIS A 122 -2.09 2.85 5.90
N GLU A 123 -0.93 2.27 6.17
CA GLU A 123 -0.60 0.90 5.76
C GLU A 123 -1.50 -0.15 6.44
N VAL A 124 -1.88 0.08 7.69
CA VAL A 124 -2.84 -0.77 8.40
C VAL A 124 -4.22 -0.68 7.76
N THR A 125 -4.66 0.48 7.26
CA THR A 125 -5.95 0.63 6.57
C THR A 125 -6.04 -0.27 5.33
N HIS A 126 -4.97 -0.38 4.52
CA HIS A 126 -4.92 -1.35 3.42
C HIS A 126 -5.19 -2.77 3.90
N THR A 127 -4.59 -3.19 5.02
CA THR A 127 -4.80 -4.54 5.56
C THR A 127 -6.22 -4.76 6.07
N LEU A 128 -6.86 -3.73 6.62
CA LEU A 128 -8.26 -3.78 7.06
C LEU A 128 -9.18 -3.94 5.86
N PHE A 129 -8.97 -3.14 4.82
CA PHE A 129 -9.77 -3.17 3.60
C PHE A 129 -9.60 -4.49 2.87
N ALA A 130 -8.38 -4.98 2.73
CA ALA A 130 -8.14 -6.30 2.15
C ALA A 130 -8.80 -7.42 2.97
N SER A 131 -8.77 -7.34 4.30
CA SER A 131 -9.44 -8.32 5.17
C SER A 131 -10.97 -8.24 5.11
N HIS A 132 -11.54 -7.07 4.80
CA HIS A 132 -12.99 -6.85 4.73
C HIS A 132 -13.55 -7.18 3.35
N PHE A 133 -13.01 -6.58 2.29
CA PHE A 133 -13.53 -6.69 0.93
C PHE A 133 -13.16 -8.00 0.24
N ARG A 134 -12.03 -8.62 0.61
CA ARG A 134 -11.55 -9.90 0.05
C ARG A 134 -11.38 -9.90 -1.48
N GLN A 135 -11.22 -8.72 -2.06
CA GLN A 135 -10.96 -8.48 -3.48
C GLN A 135 -10.26 -7.14 -3.66
N PRO A 136 -9.59 -6.90 -4.80
CA PRO A 136 -8.97 -5.62 -5.09
C PRO A 136 -9.99 -4.48 -5.13
N LEU A 137 -9.67 -3.37 -4.46
CA LEU A 137 -10.42 -2.13 -4.56
C LEU A 137 -9.95 -1.29 -5.77
N PRO A 138 -10.82 -0.42 -6.33
CA PRO A 138 -10.36 0.64 -7.21
C PRO A 138 -9.29 1.48 -6.53
N ARG A 139 -8.23 1.83 -7.25
CA ARG A 139 -7.05 2.46 -6.64
C ARG A 139 -7.34 3.79 -5.97
N TRP A 140 -8.28 4.56 -6.51
CA TRP A 140 -8.69 5.83 -5.91
C TRP A 140 -9.33 5.64 -4.52
N ALA A 141 -10.06 4.54 -4.33
CA ALA A 141 -10.82 4.27 -3.12
C ALA A 141 -9.91 3.74 -2.01
N ASP A 142 -9.02 2.81 -2.37
CA ASP A 142 -8.03 2.25 -1.45
C ASP A 142 -7.07 3.33 -0.97
N GLU A 143 -6.34 3.97 -1.89
CA GLU A 143 -5.36 5.00 -1.55
C GLU A 143 -6.02 6.23 -0.94
N GLY A 144 -7.17 6.64 -1.50
CA GLY A 144 -7.88 7.82 -1.01
C GLY A 144 -8.32 7.68 0.44
N ALA A 145 -8.86 6.52 0.81
CA ALA A 145 -9.25 6.22 2.18
C ALA A 145 -8.04 6.11 3.11
N CYS A 146 -6.96 5.42 2.68
CA CYS A 146 -5.74 5.29 3.48
C CYS A 146 -5.10 6.65 3.77
N THR A 147 -5.12 7.58 2.81
CA THR A 147 -4.65 8.96 3.04
C THR A 147 -5.54 9.74 4.02
N THR A 148 -6.83 9.40 4.20
CA THR A 148 -7.69 10.13 5.17
C THR A 148 -7.30 9.95 6.63
N VAL A 149 -6.53 8.91 6.95
CA VAL A 149 -6.08 8.61 8.31
C VAL A 149 -4.61 8.97 8.54
N GLU A 150 -3.96 9.58 7.54
CA GLU A 150 -2.63 10.14 7.69
C GLU A 150 -2.65 11.41 8.55
N HIS A 151 -1.49 11.76 9.08
CA HIS A 151 -1.33 13.00 9.82
C HIS A 151 -1.62 14.22 8.95
N VAL A 152 -2.18 15.28 9.56
CA VAL A 152 -2.62 16.50 8.88
C VAL A 152 -1.54 17.15 8.01
N SER A 153 -0.25 17.01 8.36
CA SER A 153 0.86 17.53 7.56
C SER A 153 1.01 16.82 6.21
N GLU A 154 0.76 15.51 6.15
CA GLU A 154 0.86 14.71 4.93
C GLU A 154 -0.38 14.94 4.06
N VAL A 155 -1.57 14.93 4.69
CA VAL A 155 -2.83 15.32 4.04
C VAL A 155 -2.74 16.71 3.40
N SER A 156 -2.17 17.68 4.11
CA SER A 156 -2.01 19.05 3.59
C SER A 156 -1.13 19.12 2.32
N LYS A 157 -0.15 18.22 2.17
CA LYS A 157 0.66 18.13 0.94
C LYS A 157 -0.19 17.62 -0.22
N GLN A 158 -0.98 16.57 0.01
CA GLN A 158 -1.89 16.00 -0.99
C GLN A 158 -2.93 17.03 -1.45
N GLU A 159 -3.50 17.78 -0.52
CA GLU A 159 -4.46 18.83 -0.83
C GLU A 159 -3.87 19.97 -1.66
N LYS A 160 -2.62 20.38 -1.40
CA LYS A 160 -1.91 21.37 -2.22
C LYS A 160 -1.61 20.83 -3.62
N MET A 161 -1.15 19.59 -3.72
CA MET A 161 -0.89 18.93 -5.01
C MET A 161 -2.16 18.82 -5.84
N LEU A 162 -3.31 18.50 -5.23
CA LEU A 162 -4.58 18.45 -5.94
C LEU A 162 -4.91 19.79 -6.62
N ILE A 163 -4.81 20.91 -5.90
CA ILE A 163 -5.08 22.23 -6.48
C ILE A 163 -4.16 22.49 -7.68
N HIS A 164 -2.87 22.18 -7.53
CA HIS A 164 -1.92 22.27 -8.63
C HIS A 164 -2.31 21.40 -9.84
N PHE A 165 -2.69 20.14 -9.62
CA PHE A 165 -3.10 19.24 -10.70
C PHE A 165 -4.38 19.69 -11.40
N LEU A 166 -5.36 20.20 -10.66
CA LEU A 166 -6.58 20.75 -11.24
C LEU A 166 -6.28 22.00 -12.09
N GLN A 167 -5.42 22.89 -11.61
CA GLN A 167 -5.01 24.10 -12.35
C GLN A 167 -4.19 23.78 -13.60
N THR A 168 -3.40 22.72 -13.58
CA THR A 168 -2.55 22.28 -14.71
C THR A 168 -3.21 21.24 -15.61
N ARG A 169 -4.53 21.05 -15.49
CA ARG A 169 -5.33 20.07 -16.27
C ARG A 169 -4.83 18.62 -16.16
N LYS A 170 -4.21 18.27 -15.03
CA LYS A 170 -3.84 16.90 -14.64
C LYS A 170 -4.89 16.19 -13.78
N GLY A 171 -6.07 16.80 -13.58
CA GLY A 171 -7.20 16.13 -12.94
C GLY A 171 -7.68 14.92 -13.73
N ILE A 172 -8.06 13.86 -13.03
CA ILE A 172 -8.55 12.61 -13.63
C ILE A 172 -10.09 12.70 -13.73
N PRO A 173 -10.71 12.51 -14.90
CA PRO A 173 -12.17 12.45 -14.98
C PRO A 173 -12.73 11.33 -14.10
N PHE A 174 -13.86 11.55 -13.41
CA PHE A 174 -14.43 10.57 -12.48
C PHE A 174 -14.78 9.24 -13.16
N SER A 175 -15.22 9.26 -14.42
CA SER A 175 -15.43 8.04 -15.21
C SER A 175 -14.16 7.17 -15.28
N SER A 176 -12.99 7.80 -15.48
CA SER A 176 -11.70 7.11 -15.53
C SER A 176 -11.21 6.75 -14.13
N LEU A 177 -11.36 7.66 -13.16
CA LEU A 177 -10.90 7.46 -11.78
C LEU A 177 -11.59 6.24 -11.15
N PHE A 178 -12.91 6.13 -11.27
CA PHE A 178 -13.69 5.07 -10.63
C PHE A 178 -13.47 3.70 -11.30
N ALA A 179 -13.19 3.67 -12.60
CA ALA A 179 -12.89 2.45 -13.34
C ALA A 179 -11.43 1.98 -13.17
N MET A 180 -10.57 2.75 -12.49
CA MET A 180 -9.13 2.49 -12.43
C MET A 180 -8.78 1.33 -11.48
N LYS A 181 -8.30 0.23 -12.06
CA LYS A 181 -7.81 -0.96 -11.32
C LYS A 181 -6.28 -0.99 -11.16
N GLU A 182 -5.58 -0.37 -12.10
CA GLU A 182 -4.11 -0.31 -12.14
C GLU A 182 -3.59 1.11 -11.88
N TYR A 183 -2.37 1.21 -11.35
CA TYR A 183 -1.74 2.51 -11.17
C TYR A 183 -1.45 3.17 -12.52
N PRO A 184 -1.77 4.47 -12.68
CA PRO A 184 -1.38 5.23 -13.85
C PRO A 184 0.13 5.48 -13.83
N ARG A 185 0.72 5.83 -14.98
CA ARG A 185 2.16 6.18 -15.04
C ARG A 185 2.51 7.38 -14.15
N ASP A 186 1.67 8.40 -14.13
CA ASP A 186 1.77 9.52 -13.19
C ASP A 186 0.81 9.26 -12.02
N VAL A 187 1.34 8.71 -10.94
CA VAL A 187 0.54 8.27 -9.80
C VAL A 187 0.10 9.41 -8.89
N LEU A 188 0.80 10.55 -8.86
CA LEU A 188 0.55 11.62 -7.90
C LEU A 188 -0.87 12.21 -8.01
N PRO A 189 -1.43 12.45 -9.21
CA PRO A 189 -2.82 12.88 -9.34
C PRO A 189 -3.83 11.88 -8.76
N LEU A 190 -3.57 10.57 -8.85
CA LEU A 190 -4.44 9.54 -8.29
C LEU A 190 -4.51 9.65 -6.77
N TYR A 191 -3.38 9.78 -6.08
CA TYR A 191 -3.36 9.96 -4.62
C TYR A 191 -4.07 11.23 -4.19
N ALA A 192 -3.67 12.38 -4.78
CA ALA A 192 -4.20 13.68 -4.39
C ALA A 192 -5.72 13.79 -4.65
N GLN A 193 -6.18 13.30 -5.81
CA GLN A 193 -7.60 13.32 -6.15
C GLN A 193 -8.38 12.23 -5.42
N GLY A 194 -7.86 11.01 -5.33
CA GLY A 194 -8.48 9.91 -4.59
C GLY A 194 -8.74 10.29 -3.14
N HIS A 195 -7.74 10.86 -2.47
CA HIS A 195 -7.91 11.39 -1.11
C HIS A 195 -9.05 12.41 -1.01
N SER A 196 -9.07 13.39 -1.91
CA SER A 196 -10.09 14.44 -1.85
C SER A 196 -11.48 13.92 -2.17
N VAL A 197 -11.63 12.93 -3.04
CA VAL A 197 -12.91 12.29 -3.34
C VAL A 197 -13.38 11.44 -2.16
N ALA A 198 -12.49 10.63 -1.56
CA ALA A 198 -12.80 9.86 -0.37
C ALA A 198 -13.26 10.78 0.78
N LYS A 199 -12.50 11.85 1.06
CA LYS A 199 -12.85 12.87 2.05
C LYS A 199 -14.20 13.52 1.77
N PHE A 200 -14.49 13.84 0.52
CA PHE A 200 -15.77 14.43 0.10
C PHE A 200 -16.96 13.49 0.34
N LEU A 201 -16.83 12.20 0.03
CA LEU A 201 -17.88 11.21 0.25
C LEU A 201 -18.08 10.91 1.75
N ILE A 202 -16.98 10.74 2.49
CA ILE A 202 -17.01 10.48 3.93
C ILE A 202 -17.61 11.67 4.68
N ALA A 203 -17.35 12.91 4.26
CA ALA A 203 -17.91 14.09 4.91
C ALA A 203 -19.44 14.19 4.78
N GLN A 204 -20.06 13.54 3.80
CA GLN A 204 -21.51 13.61 3.58
C GLN A 204 -22.30 12.59 4.41
N TYR A 205 -21.76 11.39 4.63
CA TYR A 205 -22.50 10.29 5.27
C TYR A 205 -21.64 9.38 6.17
N GLY A 206 -20.37 9.72 6.37
CA GLY A 206 -19.44 8.98 7.22
C GLY A 206 -18.79 7.77 6.56
N LYS A 207 -17.87 7.14 7.31
CA LYS A 207 -17.06 5.99 6.85
C LYS A 207 -17.91 4.75 6.56
N SER A 208 -18.94 4.47 7.37
CA SER A 208 -19.81 3.31 7.16
C SER A 208 -20.56 3.38 5.83
N GLN A 209 -21.08 4.56 5.44
CA GLN A 209 -21.72 4.72 4.14
C GLN A 209 -20.71 4.60 2.99
N PHE A 210 -19.48 5.08 3.17
CA PHE A 210 -18.40 4.89 2.20
C PHE A 210 -18.08 3.41 1.98
N ILE A 211 -18.01 2.59 3.04
CA ILE A 211 -17.82 1.14 2.91
C ILE A 211 -19.00 0.50 2.16
N LYS A 212 -20.25 0.79 2.55
CA LYS A 212 -21.45 0.27 1.86
C LYS A 212 -21.46 0.64 0.38
N PHE A 213 -21.05 1.86 0.05
CA PHE A 213 -20.93 2.32 -1.32
C PHE A 213 -19.89 1.52 -2.11
N LEU A 214 -18.72 1.23 -1.53
CA LEU A 214 -17.71 0.40 -2.18
C LEU A 214 -18.20 -1.04 -2.37
N GLU A 215 -18.82 -1.63 -1.34
CA GLU A 215 -19.42 -2.96 -1.44
C GLU A 215 -20.46 -3.03 -2.56
N ASP A 216 -21.33 -2.02 -2.65
CA ASP A 216 -22.35 -1.93 -3.68
C ASP A 216 -21.74 -1.82 -5.07
N GLY A 217 -20.76 -0.93 -5.26
CA GLY A 217 -20.07 -0.76 -6.55
C GLY A 217 -19.26 -1.98 -6.98
N LEU A 218 -18.66 -2.73 -6.05
CA LEU A 218 -17.90 -3.94 -6.37
C LEU A 218 -18.77 -5.12 -6.84
N ARG A 219 -20.08 -5.10 -6.57
CA ARG A 219 -20.99 -6.18 -7.01
C ARG A 219 -21.09 -6.30 -8.53
N ASP A 220 -21.10 -5.17 -9.22
CA ASP A 220 -21.36 -5.10 -10.66
C ASP A 220 -20.45 -4.11 -11.41
N GLU A 221 -19.53 -3.45 -10.71
CA GLU A 221 -18.65 -2.38 -11.22
C GLU A 221 -19.41 -1.20 -11.84
N ASN A 222 -20.72 -1.08 -11.57
CA ASN A 222 -21.57 -0.01 -12.07
C ASN A 222 -21.54 1.20 -11.12
N TRP A 223 -20.43 1.93 -11.14
CA TRP A 223 -20.21 3.09 -10.29
C TRP A 223 -21.26 4.20 -10.42
N PRO A 224 -21.79 4.55 -11.62
CA PRO A 224 -22.88 5.53 -11.73
C PRO A 224 -24.12 5.13 -10.93
N ARG A 225 -24.53 3.85 -11.00
CA ARG A 225 -25.65 3.30 -10.22
C ARG A 225 -25.35 3.38 -8.72
N ALA A 226 -24.17 2.90 -8.31
CA ALA A 226 -23.79 2.87 -6.90
C ALA A 226 -23.75 4.29 -6.29
N VAL A 227 -23.22 5.28 -7.02
CA VAL A 227 -23.21 6.68 -6.57
C VAL A 227 -24.63 7.23 -6.45
N GLN A 228 -25.52 6.92 -7.41
CA GLN A 228 -26.91 7.35 -7.34
C GLN A 228 -27.64 6.77 -6.12
N GLN A 229 -27.46 5.47 -5.86
CA GLN A 229 -28.10 4.78 -4.73
C GLN A 229 -27.59 5.28 -3.37
N ASN A 230 -26.28 5.51 -3.24
CA ASN A 230 -25.65 5.79 -1.94
C ASN A 230 -25.53 7.29 -1.63
N PHE A 231 -25.49 8.16 -2.64
CA PHE A 231 -25.26 9.60 -2.48
C PHE A 231 -26.23 10.48 -3.29
N GLY A 232 -27.16 9.89 -4.05
CA GLY A 232 -28.21 10.63 -4.76
C GLY A 232 -27.75 11.38 -6.02
N TYR A 233 -26.47 11.28 -6.42
CA TYR A 233 -26.04 11.93 -7.67
C TYR A 233 -26.54 11.15 -8.88
N LYS A 234 -27.14 11.86 -9.84
CA LYS A 234 -27.68 11.26 -11.09
C LYS A 234 -26.64 10.44 -11.85
N ASN A 235 -25.38 10.88 -11.84
CA ASN A 235 -24.25 10.22 -12.48
C ASN A 235 -22.92 10.78 -11.96
N LEU A 236 -21.81 10.16 -12.38
CA LEU A 236 -20.45 10.58 -12.01
C LEU A 236 -20.11 12.01 -12.45
N HIS A 237 -20.69 12.52 -13.53
CA HIS A 237 -20.45 13.90 -13.97
C HIS A 237 -21.05 14.91 -12.97
N THR A 238 -22.31 14.73 -12.58
CA THR A 238 -22.95 15.58 -11.57
C THR A 238 -22.24 15.52 -10.21
N MET A 239 -21.71 14.35 -9.85
CA MET A 239 -20.88 14.20 -8.65
C MET A 239 -19.56 14.95 -8.78
N GLN A 240 -18.88 14.86 -9.92
CA GLN A 240 -17.63 15.57 -10.18
C GLN A 240 -17.81 17.09 -10.09
N ASP A 241 -18.90 17.62 -10.66
CA ASP A 241 -19.19 19.05 -10.59
C ASP A 241 -19.46 19.50 -9.16
N SER A 242 -20.21 18.72 -8.38
CA SER A 242 -20.45 18.97 -6.96
C SER A 242 -19.15 18.99 -6.16
N TRP A 243 -18.27 17.99 -6.37
CA TRP A 243 -16.95 17.91 -5.75
C TRP A 243 -16.05 19.10 -6.14
N MET A 244 -16.01 19.47 -7.42
CA MET A 244 -15.26 20.64 -7.89
C MET A 244 -15.77 21.94 -7.26
N ASN A 245 -17.09 22.10 -7.13
CA ASN A 245 -17.69 23.27 -6.48
C ASN A 245 -17.37 23.31 -4.99
N TRP A 246 -17.39 22.17 -4.30
CA TRP A 246 -16.97 22.07 -2.91
C TRP A 246 -15.50 22.47 -2.72
N ILE A 247 -14.60 22.04 -3.60
CA ILE A 247 -13.20 22.48 -3.59
C ILE A 247 -13.09 23.99 -3.82
N ARG A 248 -13.78 24.54 -4.84
CA ARG A 248 -13.75 25.99 -5.15
C ARG A 248 -14.26 26.83 -3.98
N ALA A 249 -15.23 26.33 -3.23
CA ALA A 249 -15.77 26.99 -2.04
C ALA A 249 -14.85 26.90 -0.81
N GLY A 250 -13.64 26.33 -0.93
CA GLY A 250 -12.71 26.18 0.19
C GLY A 250 -13.03 25.00 1.10
N ARG A 251 -13.76 24.00 0.59
CA ARG A 251 -14.15 22.78 1.32
C ARG A 251 -14.92 23.06 2.62
N PRO A 252 -16.06 23.78 2.55
CA PRO A 252 -16.88 24.01 3.73
C PRO A 252 -17.32 22.66 4.34
N PRO A 253 -17.56 22.60 5.67
CA PRO A 253 -18.13 21.41 6.30
C PRO A 253 -19.41 20.97 5.59
N LEU A 254 -19.49 19.69 5.24
CA LEU A 254 -20.70 19.07 4.73
C LEU A 254 -21.47 18.51 5.93
N GLN A 255 -22.79 18.75 5.99
CA GLN A 255 -23.62 18.13 7.02
C GLN A 255 -23.73 16.64 6.73
N LEU A 256 -23.48 15.82 7.75
CA LEU A 256 -23.82 14.39 7.70
C LEU A 256 -25.33 14.29 7.51
N ALA A 257 -25.80 13.72 6.39
CA ALA A 257 -27.23 13.54 6.21
C ALA A 257 -27.75 12.54 7.25
N ALA A 258 -28.87 12.88 7.90
CA ALA A 258 -29.29 12.39 9.21
C ALA A 258 -29.72 10.89 9.32
N ASN A 259 -29.34 10.00 8.40
CA ASN A 259 -29.95 8.66 8.29
C ASN A 259 -29.05 7.46 8.68
N VAL A 260 -27.95 7.64 9.42
CA VAL A 260 -27.10 6.50 9.84
C VAL A 260 -27.53 5.96 11.21
N GLN A 261 -28.71 5.34 11.28
CA GLN A 261 -29.01 4.32 12.28
C GLN A 261 -29.87 3.24 11.64
N SER A 262 -29.37 1.99 11.72
CA SER A 262 -30.08 0.71 11.62
C SER A 262 -29.55 -0.22 10.52
N GLU A 263 -29.16 -1.40 10.99
CA GLU A 263 -29.39 -2.73 10.43
C GLU A 263 -28.17 -3.61 10.08
N ASN A 264 -28.30 -4.80 10.67
CA ASN A 264 -27.39 -5.91 10.86
C ASN A 264 -27.79 -7.06 9.91
N ILE A 265 -26.77 -7.77 9.40
CA ILE A 265 -26.71 -9.23 9.13
C ILE A 265 -27.58 -9.81 7.99
N ARG A 266 -26.92 -10.39 6.96
CA ARG A 266 -26.96 -11.84 6.63
C ARG A 266 -25.98 -12.22 5.48
N THR A 267 -25.34 -13.36 5.68
CA THR A 267 -24.21 -14.00 4.96
C THR A 267 -24.67 -14.90 3.82
N VAL A 268 -23.95 -14.95 2.67
CA VAL A 268 -23.72 -16.17 1.86
C VAL A 268 -22.44 -16.02 0.99
N SER A 269 -21.60 -17.06 0.95
CA SER A 269 -20.35 -17.24 0.19
C SER A 269 -20.55 -17.52 -1.32
N LEU A 270 -19.50 -17.34 -2.14
CA LEU A 270 -19.10 -18.24 -3.25
C LEU A 270 -17.75 -17.84 -3.89
N GLU A 271 -17.13 -18.80 -4.57
CA GLU A 271 -15.70 -18.98 -4.89
C GLU A 271 -15.10 -18.03 -5.96
N VAL A 272 -13.77 -17.82 -5.90
CA VAL A 272 -12.98 -16.92 -6.79
C VAL A 272 -11.77 -17.68 -7.38
N PRO A 273 -11.49 -17.60 -8.71
CA PRO A 273 -10.30 -18.17 -9.31
C PRO A 273 -9.07 -17.23 -9.31
N ALA A 274 -7.92 -17.87 -9.52
CA ALA A 274 -6.51 -17.46 -9.36
C ALA A 274 -6.06 -15.98 -9.47
N GLY A 275 -5.57 -15.46 -8.33
CA GLY A 275 -4.22 -14.90 -8.16
C GLY A 275 -3.87 -13.54 -8.79
N THR A 276 -4.26 -12.44 -8.14
CA THR A 276 -3.72 -11.08 -8.41
C THR A 276 -2.90 -10.59 -7.22
N ILE A 277 -1.68 -10.11 -7.47
CA ILE A 277 -0.85 -9.44 -6.45
C ILE A 277 -1.30 -7.99 -6.35
N VAL A 278 -1.73 -7.56 -5.16
CA VAL A 278 -2.10 -6.17 -4.88
C VAL A 278 -0.99 -5.53 -4.04
N ARG A 279 -0.64 -4.30 -4.42
CA ARG A 279 0.36 -3.47 -3.75
C ARG A 279 -0.28 -2.10 -3.50
N GLY A 280 -0.30 -1.63 -2.26
CA GLY A 280 -0.54 -0.22 -1.89
C GLY A 280 0.81 0.48 -1.71
N GLN A 281 0.98 1.71 -2.21
CA GLN A 281 2.25 2.45 -2.06
C GLN A 281 1.95 3.90 -1.69
N ASN A 282 2.76 4.54 -0.85
CA ASN A 282 2.68 6.00 -0.66
C ASN A 282 3.76 6.70 -1.53
N PRO A 283 3.45 7.71 -2.35
CA PRO A 283 4.43 8.34 -3.25
C PRO A 283 5.31 9.36 -2.51
N GLY A 284 6.15 8.89 -1.59
CA GLY A 284 7.22 9.65 -0.94
C GLY A 284 8.59 9.48 -1.60
N THR A 285 8.71 8.70 -2.68
CA THR A 285 10.01 8.20 -3.17
C THR A 285 10.51 8.93 -4.42
N ARG A 286 11.23 10.03 -4.20
CA ARG A 286 12.42 10.35 -5.00
C ARG A 286 13.61 10.51 -4.07
N SER A 287 14.18 9.38 -3.65
CA SER A 287 15.57 9.32 -3.18
C SER A 287 16.46 9.06 -4.40
N THR A 288 17.36 10.01 -4.68
CA THR A 288 18.47 9.80 -5.61
C THR A 288 19.35 8.64 -5.12
N PRO A 289 19.80 7.71 -5.99
CA PRO A 289 20.69 6.64 -5.56
C PRO A 289 22.10 7.19 -5.31
N PRO A 290 22.82 6.73 -4.25
CA PRO A 290 24.23 7.04 -4.10
C PRO A 290 25.06 6.30 -5.18
N PRO A 291 26.26 6.80 -5.53
CA PRO A 291 27.05 6.26 -6.64
C PRO A 291 27.46 4.81 -6.37
N ARG A 292 27.34 3.96 -7.41
CA ARG A 292 27.71 2.54 -7.42
C ARG A 292 29.21 2.39 -7.10
N GLN A 293 29.54 1.74 -5.98
CA GLN A 293 30.78 0.97 -5.89
C GLN A 293 30.48 -0.46 -6.30
N ALA A 294 31.22 -0.94 -7.30
CA ALA A 294 31.11 -2.28 -7.83
C ALA A 294 31.63 -3.30 -6.80
N GLN A 295 30.78 -4.27 -6.44
CA GLN A 295 31.21 -5.53 -5.84
C GLN A 295 30.83 -6.66 -6.78
N ASN A 296 31.86 -7.27 -7.37
CA ASN A 296 31.79 -8.42 -8.25
C ASN A 296 31.24 -9.64 -7.51
N TRP A 297 30.30 -10.35 -8.15
CA TRP A 297 30.01 -11.76 -7.91
C TRP A 297 30.18 -12.53 -9.24
N PRO A 298 30.68 -13.77 -9.23
CA PRO A 298 31.22 -14.43 -10.42
C PRO A 298 30.11 -14.94 -11.34
N ALA A 299 30.31 -14.77 -12.65
CA ALA A 299 29.43 -15.26 -13.70
C ALA A 299 29.67 -16.75 -13.97
N GLY A 300 28.62 -17.56 -13.83
CA GLY A 300 28.52 -18.89 -14.43
C GLY A 300 28.01 -18.75 -15.86
N ASN A 301 28.81 -19.16 -16.84
CA ASN A 301 28.50 -19.13 -18.26
C ASN A 301 27.36 -20.10 -18.63
N GLY A 302 26.37 -19.60 -19.36
CA GLY A 302 25.36 -20.39 -20.06
C GLY A 302 24.35 -19.50 -20.78
N THR A 303 24.58 -19.21 -22.05
CA THR A 303 23.52 -18.81 -23.00
C THR A 303 22.74 -20.09 -23.38
N PRO A 304 21.42 -20.05 -23.66
CA PRO A 304 20.95 -19.45 -24.91
C PRO A 304 19.51 -18.87 -24.94
N GLN A 305 19.31 -18.07 -26.00
CA GLN A 305 18.11 -17.93 -26.84
C GLN A 305 16.81 -17.29 -26.32
N GLN A 306 16.36 -16.42 -27.21
CA GLN A 306 15.22 -15.52 -27.18
C GLN A 306 13.98 -16.27 -27.69
N GLU A 307 13.02 -16.53 -26.80
CA GLU A 307 11.67 -16.97 -27.19
C GLU A 307 10.66 -15.87 -26.84
N THR A 308 10.05 -15.34 -27.89
CA THR A 308 8.82 -14.58 -27.88
C THR A 308 7.70 -15.42 -27.27
N ARG A 309 7.05 -14.94 -26.20
CA ARG A 309 5.78 -15.50 -25.72
C ARG A 309 4.63 -14.51 -25.83
N THR A 310 3.63 -15.01 -26.53
CA THR A 310 2.33 -14.49 -26.93
C THR A 310 1.41 -14.23 -25.74
N SER A 311 0.61 -13.16 -25.88
CA SER A 311 -0.47 -12.73 -24.98
C SER A 311 -1.68 -13.66 -25.10
N VAL A 312 -2.14 -14.23 -23.98
CA VAL A 312 -3.34 -15.06 -23.91
C VAL A 312 -4.53 -14.16 -23.58
N TYR A 313 -5.11 -13.51 -24.60
CA TYR A 313 -6.51 -13.03 -24.64
C TYR A 313 -6.86 -12.73 -26.10
N ASP A 314 -7.17 -13.76 -26.89
CA ASP A 314 -7.92 -13.58 -28.12
C ASP A 314 -8.91 -14.74 -28.28
N THR A 315 -10.16 -14.50 -27.89
CA THR A 315 -11.30 -15.31 -28.30
C THR A 315 -12.43 -14.38 -28.71
N ARG A 316 -12.46 -14.03 -29.99
CA ARG A 316 -13.69 -13.63 -30.68
C ARG A 316 -14.07 -14.69 -31.73
N SER A 317 -15.25 -15.25 -31.51
CA SER A 317 -16.07 -16.03 -32.42
C SER A 317 -16.07 -15.52 -33.86
N LYS A 318 -15.87 -16.42 -34.84
CA LYS A 318 -16.56 -16.37 -36.13
C LYS A 318 -16.86 -17.77 -36.68
N ASN A 319 -18.15 -18.05 -36.74
CA ASN A 319 -18.82 -18.97 -37.65
C ASN A 319 -18.41 -18.67 -39.10
N THR A 320 -18.13 -19.69 -39.93
CA THR A 320 -18.28 -19.59 -41.39
C THR A 320 -18.59 -20.97 -41.97
N MET A 321 -19.79 -21.09 -42.54
CA MET A 321 -20.16 -22.13 -43.50
C MET A 321 -19.22 -22.10 -44.71
N LEU A 322 -18.91 -23.26 -45.28
CA LEU A 322 -18.98 -23.53 -46.73
C LEU A 322 -18.47 -24.95 -46.99
N ARG A 323 -19.41 -25.88 -47.17
CA ARG A 323 -19.52 -26.81 -48.30
C ARG A 323 -20.89 -27.48 -48.25
#